data_AF-A0A914K7Y6-F1
#
_entry.id   AF-A0A914K7Y6-F1
#
_cell.length_a   1.000
_cell.length_b   1.000
_cell.length_c   1.000
_cell.angle_alpha   90.00
_cell.angle_beta   90.00
_cell.angle_gamma   90.00
#
_symmetry.space_group_name_H-M   'P 1'
#
loop_
_entity.id
_entity.type
_entity.pdbx_description
1 polymer ?
#
loop_
_entity_poly.entity_id
_entity_poly.type
_entity_poly.pdbx_seq_one_letter_code
_entity_poly.pdbx_strand_id
1 'polypeptide(L)'
;MPSKYLMTTITQTPLIELDRLRDFLKQIYGIDDCQITKLTGYDDLNFRIDDVKFNQNAHSELVQRNETTFIVKFTNPLENSNSYLLDGQIALMEHLRNHDIPSPIAL
;
A
#
# COMPACT_ATOMS: atom_id res chain seq x y z
N MET A 1 5.40 -24.11 4.13
CA MET A 1 4.66 -24.86 3.09
C MET A 1 4.32 -23.88 1.97
N PRO A 2 4.61 -24.17 0.69
CA PRO A 2 4.30 -23.22 -0.36
C PRO A 2 2.79 -23.21 -0.59
N SER A 3 2.20 -22.04 -0.42
CA SER A 3 0.77 -21.81 -0.55
C SER A 3 0.38 -21.82 -2.03
N LYS A 4 -0.19 -22.94 -2.51
CA LYS A 4 -0.67 -23.07 -3.90
C LYS A 4 -2.05 -22.41 -4.06
N TYR A 5 -2.09 -21.08 -4.14
CA TYR A 5 -3.27 -20.40 -4.67
C TYR A 5 -3.18 -20.40 -6.20
N LEU A 6 -4.09 -21.12 -6.84
CA LEU A 6 -4.28 -21.07 -8.29
C LEU A 6 -4.98 -19.75 -8.65
N MET A 7 -4.55 -19.13 -9.75
CA MET A 7 -5.06 -17.88 -10.33
C MET A 7 -6.59 -17.87 -10.59
N THR A 8 -7.24 -19.03 -10.49
CA THR A 8 -8.67 -19.27 -10.72
C THR A 8 -9.52 -19.26 -9.44
N THR A 9 -8.91 -19.08 -8.27
CA THR A 9 -9.63 -19.06 -6.99
C THR A 9 -10.07 -17.62 -6.70
N ILE A 10 -11.37 -17.35 -6.73
CA ILE A 10 -11.91 -16.05 -6.29
C ILE A 10 -11.60 -15.94 -4.79
N THR A 11 -10.62 -15.12 -4.44
CA THR A 11 -10.28 -14.78 -3.06
C THR A 11 -10.57 -13.30 -2.84
N GLN A 12 -11.28 -12.98 -1.75
CA GLN A 12 -11.57 -11.60 -1.36
C GLN A 12 -10.31 -10.85 -0.89
N THR A 13 -9.28 -11.58 -0.47
CA THR A 13 -8.03 -10.98 -0.01
C THR A 13 -6.88 -11.41 -0.92
N PRO A 14 -6.15 -10.47 -1.53
CA PRO A 14 -4.96 -10.81 -2.30
C PRO A 14 -3.93 -11.49 -1.40
N LEU A 15 -3.05 -12.32 -1.99
CA LEU A 15 -1.96 -12.96 -1.29
C LEU A 15 -0.65 -12.59 -1.96
N ILE A 16 0.32 -12.19 -1.15
CA ILE A 16 1.65 -11.84 -1.61
C ILE A 16 2.70 -12.40 -0.66
N GLU A 17 3.76 -12.97 -1.23
CA GLU A 17 4.96 -13.37 -0.50
C GLU A 17 5.81 -12.12 -0.19
N LEU A 18 6.50 -12.10 0.95
CA LEU A 18 7.25 -10.92 1.40
C LEU A 18 8.35 -10.47 0.42
N ASP A 19 9.04 -11.42 -0.22
CA ASP A 19 10.08 -11.08 -1.19
C ASP A 19 9.49 -10.40 -2.43
N ARG A 20 8.31 -10.84 -2.86
CA ARG A 20 7.60 -10.20 -3.96
C ARG A 20 7.06 -8.82 -3.60
N LEU A 21 6.65 -8.62 -2.34
CA LEU A 21 6.32 -7.29 -1.83
C LEU A 21 7.53 -6.37 -1.89
N ARG A 22 8.70 -6.82 -1.43
CA ARG A 22 9.95 -6.04 -1.52
C ARG A 22 10.29 -5.65 -2.96
N ASP A 23 10.16 -6.59 -3.90
CA ASP A 23 10.37 -6.31 -5.31
C ASP A 23 9.43 -5.21 -5.83
N PHE A 24 8.13 -5.26 -5.46
CA PHE A 24 7.18 -4.20 -5.83
C PHE A 24 7.51 -2.87 -5.20
N LEU A 25 7.87 -2.82 -3.91
CA LEU A 25 8.25 -1.59 -3.23
C LEU A 25 9.46 -0.93 -3.89
N LYS A 26 10.44 -1.74 -4.31
CA LYS A 26 11.61 -1.26 -5.04
C LYS A 26 11.27 -0.77 -6.44
N GLN A 27 10.45 -1.51 -7.19
CA GLN A 27 10.15 -1.20 -8.59
C GLN A 27 9.19 -0.01 -8.75
N ILE A 28 8.17 0.07 -7.90
CA ILE A 28 7.09 1.06 -8.03
C ILE A 28 7.43 2.34 -7.26
N TYR A 29 7.97 2.19 -6.05
CA TYR A 29 8.17 3.31 -5.13
C TYR A 29 9.64 3.68 -4.90
N GLY A 30 10.58 2.91 -5.46
CA GLY A 30 12.02 3.11 -5.28
C GLY A 30 12.49 2.89 -3.84
N ILE A 31 11.81 2.01 -3.08
CA ILE A 31 12.20 1.64 -1.72
C ILE A 31 13.16 0.44 -1.77
N ASP A 32 14.41 0.66 -1.41
CA ASP A 32 15.47 -0.35 -1.49
C ASP A 32 15.54 -1.26 -0.26
N ASP A 33 15.18 -0.74 0.91
CA ASP A 33 15.23 -1.47 2.18
C ASP A 33 14.17 -0.92 3.14
N CYS A 34 13.55 -1.81 3.92
CA CYS A 34 12.54 -1.48 4.92
C CYS A 34 12.24 -2.68 5.84
N GLN A 35 11.69 -2.38 7.02
CA GLN A 35 11.04 -3.37 7.87
C GLN A 35 9.58 -3.53 7.44
N ILE A 36 9.10 -4.76 7.34
CA ILE A 36 7.73 -5.05 6.89
C ILE A 36 6.97 -5.80 7.98
N THR A 37 5.86 -5.23 8.43
CA THR A 37 4.93 -5.84 9.39
C THR A 37 3.57 -6.03 8.74
N LYS A 38 3.10 -7.28 8.62
CA LYS A 38 1.72 -7.54 8.17
C LYS A 38 0.74 -7.07 9.24
N LEU A 39 -0.23 -6.25 8.84
CA LEU A 39 -1.32 -5.83 9.71
C LEU A 39 -2.49 -6.81 9.56
N THR A 40 -3.11 -7.18 10.68
CA THR A 40 -4.22 -8.15 10.71
C THR A 40 -5.49 -7.47 11.22
N GLY A 41 -6.66 -8.03 10.88
CA GLY A 41 -7.96 -7.48 11.28
C GLY A 41 -8.58 -6.49 10.29
N TYR A 42 -8.09 -6.44 9.05
CA TYR A 42 -8.64 -5.64 7.96
C TYR A 42 -9.12 -6.56 6.83
N ASP A 43 -10.12 -6.11 6.06
CA ASP A 43 -10.65 -6.84 4.89
C ASP A 43 -9.62 -6.90 3.76
N ASP A 44 -8.86 -5.82 3.60
CA ASP A 44 -7.75 -5.70 2.67
C ASP A 44 -6.43 -6.25 3.25
N LEU A 45 -5.50 -6.58 2.35
CA LEU A 45 -4.17 -6.98 2.75
C LEU A 45 -3.31 -5.74 3.01
N ASN A 46 -3.10 -5.42 4.28
CA ASN A 46 -2.35 -4.26 4.73
C ASN A 46 -0.98 -4.65 5.32
N PHE A 47 0.04 -3.85 5.01
CA PHE A 47 1.36 -3.93 5.61
C PHE A 47 1.77 -2.55 6.12
N ARG A 48 2.36 -2.50 7.32
CA ARG A 48 3.14 -1.35 7.75
C ARG A 48 4.57 -1.56 7.29
N ILE A 49 5.14 -0.54 6.65
CA ILE A 49 6.56 -0.49 6.32
C ILE A 49 7.22 0.61 7.15
N ASP A 50 8.29 0.25 7.84
CA ASP A 50 9.06 1.11 8.74
C ASP A 50 10.53 1.20 8.25
N ASP A 51 11.27 2.20 8.72
CA ASP A 51 12.69 2.42 8.41
C ASP A 51 13.03 2.43 6.90
N VAL A 52 12.16 3.06 6.11
CA VAL A 52 12.28 3.09 4.65
C VAL A 52 13.56 3.79 4.20
N LYS A 53 14.33 3.09 3.35
CA LYS A 53 15.48 3.63 2.62
C LYS A 53 15.17 3.70 1.13
N PHE A 54 15.24 4.90 0.59
CA PHE A 54 14.96 5.19 -0.81
C PHE A 54 16.21 5.04 -1.68
N ASN A 55 16.02 4.61 -2.93
CA ASN A 55 17.03 4.65 -3.97
C ASN A 55 16.86 5.88 -4.87
N GLN A 56 17.72 6.01 -5.88
CA GLN A 56 17.73 7.12 -6.83
C GLN A 56 16.48 7.24 -7.73
N ASN A 57 15.67 6.18 -7.79
CA ASN A 57 14.41 6.14 -8.55
C ASN A 57 13.18 6.34 -7.65
N ALA A 58 13.39 6.72 -6.38
CA ALA A 58 12.28 6.93 -5.46
C ALA A 58 11.30 7.99 -5.95
N HIS A 59 10.02 7.74 -5.67
CA HIS A 59 8.96 8.67 -6.03
C HIS A 59 9.22 10.02 -5.35
N SER A 60 9.26 11.11 -6.13
CA SER A 60 9.66 12.43 -5.64
C SER A 60 8.81 12.89 -4.45
N GLU A 61 7.50 12.61 -4.48
CA GLU A 61 6.58 12.93 -3.39
C GLU A 61 6.89 12.17 -2.09
N LEU A 62 7.35 10.92 -2.19
CA LEU A 62 7.76 10.12 -1.02
C LEU A 62 9.01 10.72 -0.38
N VAL A 63 9.99 11.08 -1.20
CA VAL A 63 11.25 11.69 -0.73
C VAL A 63 11.00 13.06 -0.10
N GLN A 64 10.12 13.88 -0.68
CA GLN A 64 9.81 15.22 -0.15
C GLN A 64 9.12 15.20 1.21
N ARG A 65 8.31 14.16 1.49
CA ARG A 65 7.64 14.01 2.78
C ARG A 65 8.61 13.75 3.93
N ASN A 66 9.81 13.24 3.63
CA ASN A 66 10.80 12.87 4.63
C ASN A 66 10.23 11.93 5.71
N GLU A 67 9.27 11.10 5.32
CA GLU A 67 8.64 10.07 6.15
C GLU A 67 9.39 8.75 5.95
N THR A 68 9.55 7.98 7.04
CA THR A 68 10.20 6.66 7.01
C THR A 68 9.20 5.53 7.26
N THR A 69 7.92 5.85 7.45
CA THR A 69 6.87 4.91 7.82
C THR A 69 5.66 5.10 6.92
N PHE A 70 5.17 4.02 6.31
CA PHE A 70 4.01 4.03 5.42
C PHE A 70 3.12 2.80 5.63
N ILE A 71 1.89 2.88 5.13
CA ILE A 71 0.99 1.73 5.00
C ILE A 71 0.87 1.37 3.52
N VAL A 72 1.16 0.12 3.21
CA VAL A 72 0.93 -0.46 1.88
C VAL A 72 -0.34 -1.29 1.95
N LYS A 73 -1.30 -0.92 1.12
CA LYS A 73 -2.61 -1.55 1.03
C LYS A 73 -2.77 -2.23 -0.32
N PHE A 74 -3.03 -3.53 -0.31
CA PHE A 74 -3.49 -4.27 -1.49
C PHE A 74 -4.99 -4.44 -1.39
N THR A 75 -5.71 -3.72 -2.26
CA THR A 75 -7.17 -3.76 -2.27
C THR A 75 -7.70 -5.05 -2.88
N ASN A 76 -8.87 -5.48 -2.41
CA ASN A 76 -9.59 -6.57 -3.02
C ASN A 76 -9.91 -6.25 -4.50
N PRO A 77 -9.54 -7.13 -5.46
CA PRO A 77 -9.86 -6.91 -6.88
C PRO A 77 -11.36 -6.81 -7.18
N LEU A 78 -12.24 -7.37 -6.35
CA LEU A 78 -13.70 -7.23 -6.51
C LEU A 78 -14.18 -5.82 -6.15
N GLU A 79 -13.62 -5.23 -5.10
CA GLU A 79 -13.94 -3.87 -4.65
C GLU A 79 -13.29 -2.80 -5.54
N ASN A 80 -12.13 -3.11 -6.11
CA ASN A 80 -11.35 -2.19 -6.92
C ASN A 80 -11.51 -2.41 -8.44
N SER A 81 -12.62 -3.01 -8.89
CA SER A 81 -12.95 -3.08 -10.32
C SER A 81 -13.26 -1.71 -10.93
N ASN A 82 -13.37 -0.67 -10.08
CA ASN A 82 -13.63 0.71 -10.48
C ASN A 82 -12.66 1.68 -9.79
N SER A 83 -11.66 2.17 -10.53
CA SER A 83 -10.65 3.11 -10.02
C SER A 83 -11.24 4.42 -9.48
N TYR A 84 -12.43 4.83 -9.93
CA TYR A 84 -13.11 6.03 -9.41
C TYR A 84 -13.46 5.93 -7.92
N LEU A 85 -13.58 4.71 -7.37
CA LEU A 85 -13.83 4.53 -5.94
C LEU A 85 -12.59 4.90 -5.10
N LEU A 86 -11.38 4.61 -5.60
CA LEU A 86 -10.14 5.03 -4.95
C LEU A 86 -9.98 6.54 -5.03
N ASP A 87 -10.20 7.13 -6.21
CA ASP A 87 -10.13 8.58 -6.40
C ASP A 87 -11.12 9.31 -5.46
N GLY A 88 -12.35 8.80 -5.35
CA GLY A 88 -13.35 9.32 -4.44
C GLY A 88 -12.93 9.21 -2.97
N GLN A 89 -12.31 8.09 -2.58
CA GLN A 89 -11.78 7.92 -1.22
C GLN A 89 -10.64 8.91 -0.93
N ILE A 90 -9.74 9.14 -1.89
CA ILE A 90 -8.64 10.11 -1.80
C ILE A 90 -9.19 11.52 -1.64
N ALA A 91 -10.16 11.91 -2.49
CA ALA A 91 -10.80 13.22 -2.44
C ALA A 91 -11.54 13.45 -1.11
N LEU A 92 -12.20 12.42 -0.56
CA LEU A 92 -12.84 12.50 0.74
C LEU A 92 -11.81 12.70 1.87
N MET A 93 -10.72 11.92 1.86
CA MET A 93 -9.64 12.07 2.84
C MET A 93 -9.02 13.47 2.80
N GLU A 94 -8.85 14.04 1.61
CA GLU A 94 -8.40 15.43 1.45
C GLU A 94 -9.42 16.44 1.99
N HIS A 95 -10.70 16.27 1.67
CA HIS A 95 -11.77 17.11 2.18
C HIS A 95 -11.81 17.11 3.71
N LEU A 96 -11.67 15.94 4.35
CA LEU A 96 -11.62 15.81 5.80
C LEU A 96 -10.44 16.60 6.41
N ARG A 97 -9.24 16.49 5.82
CA ARG A 97 -8.07 17.28 6.27
C ARG A 97 -8.30 18.77 6.15
N ASN A 98 -8.93 19.22 5.07
CA ASN A 98 -9.26 20.64 4.85
C ASN A 98 -10.29 21.18 5.85
N HIS A 99 -10.92 20.29 6.64
CA HIS A 99 -11.86 20.62 7.72
C HIS A 99 -11.32 20.18 9.09
N ASP A 100 -9.99 20.14 9.26
CA ASP A 100 -9.30 19.83 10.51
C ASP A 100 -9.60 18.43 11.10
N ILE A 101 -10.07 17.50 10.26
CA ILE A 101 -10.26 16.09 10.65
C ILE A 101 -9.00 15.32 10.24
N PRO A 102 -8.25 14.74 11.20
CA PRO A 102 -7.04 13.98 10.89
C PRO A 102 -7.35 12.80 9.97
N SER A 103 -6.73 12.79 8.80
CA SER A 103 -6.89 11.72 7.81
C SER A 103 -5.58 11.45 7.07
N PRO A 104 -5.25 10.17 6.76
CA PRO A 104 -4.03 9.81 6.04
C PRO A 104 -3.95 10.47 4.66
N ILE A 105 -2.73 10.74 4.21
CA ILE A 105 -2.46 11.22 2.85
C ILE A 105 -2.14 10.00 1.98
N ALA A 106 -2.97 9.77 0.96
CA ALA A 106 -2.71 8.76 -0.05
C ALA A 106 -1.74 9.29 -1.11
N LEU A 107 -1.03 8.37 -1.74
CA LEU A 107 -0.15 8.57 -2.89
C LEU A 107 -0.77 7.89 -4.12
#